data_AF-A0A963GAY1-F1
#
_entry.id   AF-A0A963GAY1-F1
#
_cell.length_a   1.000
_cell.length_b   1.000
_cell.length_c   1.000
_cell.angle_alpha   90.00
_cell.angle_beta   90.00
_cell.angle_gamma   90.00
#
_symmetry.space_group_name_H-M   'P 1'
#
loop_
_entity.id
_entity.type
_entity.pdbx_description
1 polymer ?
#
loop_
_entity_poly.entity_id
_entity_poly.type
_entity_poly.pdbx_seq_one_letter_code
_entity_poly.pdbx_strand_id
1 'polypeptide(L)'
;MLHSPSRCRPTHDRTCSQGHGSEVCCRHDAHRRILRSAPRRRVSPLDYRVVGTLARKRPSPLSSGREHVWAAAAVHAVGRVNFLDDPSTDPRCKPKLIYEFFGIAESTGQKKSKAIRGMLEMGQFSHRWMLPSRLEDNLAVWILQDDGLMMDIRDAPPELQRLAYEKWLIPFVPSEPQEPAE
;
A
#
# COMPACT_ATOMS: atom_id res chain seq x y z
N MET A 1 -4.24 35.79 -26.96
CA MET A 1 -4.22 35.85 -25.48
C MET A 1 -4.64 34.49 -24.93
N LEU A 2 -3.67 33.63 -24.63
CA LEU A 2 -3.91 32.28 -24.11
C LEU A 2 -3.90 32.35 -22.57
N HIS A 3 -5.03 32.03 -21.95
CA HIS A 3 -5.16 31.99 -20.49
C HIS A 3 -4.38 30.78 -19.95
N SER A 4 -3.38 31.05 -19.11
CA SER A 4 -2.67 30.01 -18.34
C SER A 4 -3.60 29.40 -17.29
N PRO A 5 -3.60 28.07 -17.09
CA PRO A 5 -4.29 27.47 -15.96
C PRO A 5 -3.54 27.83 -14.67
N SER A 6 -4.25 28.48 -13.76
CA SER A 6 -3.81 28.91 -12.44
C SER A 6 -3.18 27.76 -11.64
N ARG A 7 -1.88 27.89 -11.34
CA ARG A 7 -1.19 27.03 -10.36
C ARG A 7 -1.73 27.33 -8.96
N CYS A 8 -2.49 26.41 -8.38
CA CYS A 8 -2.78 26.47 -6.94
C CYS A 8 -1.48 26.26 -6.15
N ARG A 9 -1.02 27.30 -5.45
CA ARG A 9 0.05 27.19 -4.43
C ARG A 9 -0.53 26.48 -3.19
N PRO A 10 0.22 25.59 -2.54
CA PRO A 10 -0.21 24.98 -1.29
C PRO A 10 -0.07 26.01 -0.16
N THR A 11 -1.18 26.59 0.29
CA THR A 11 -1.23 27.29 1.56
C THR A 11 -1.36 26.25 2.68
N HIS A 12 -0.56 26.44 3.73
CA HIS A 12 -0.72 25.75 5.01
C HIS A 12 -2.01 26.26 5.66
N ASP A 13 -3.17 25.72 5.31
CA ASP A 13 -4.38 26.02 6.06
C ASP A 13 -5.22 24.77 6.33
N ARG A 14 -5.44 24.53 7.62
CA ARG A 14 -6.08 23.34 8.19
C ARG A 14 -7.59 23.54 8.25
N THR A 15 -8.27 23.69 7.12
CA THR A 15 -9.74 23.61 7.11
C THR A 15 -10.21 23.12 5.75
N CYS A 16 -10.38 21.80 5.62
CA CYS A 16 -11.20 21.24 4.54
C CYS A 16 -12.21 20.28 5.17
N SER A 17 -13.12 20.84 5.95
CA SER A 17 -14.31 20.18 6.46
C SER A 17 -15.50 20.53 5.57
N GLN A 18 -16.06 19.48 4.98
CA GLN A 18 -17.41 19.35 4.41
C GLN A 18 -17.63 19.81 2.96
N GLY A 19 -18.14 18.86 2.15
CA GLY A 19 -18.83 19.06 0.89
C GLY A 19 -17.94 19.36 -0.32
N HIS A 20 -17.88 18.45 -1.30
CA HIS A 20 -17.24 18.64 -2.62
C HIS A 20 -15.70 18.77 -2.69
N GLY A 21 -14.98 18.96 -1.57
CA GLY A 21 -13.51 19.05 -1.53
C GLY A 21 -12.75 17.71 -1.58
N SER A 22 -13.41 16.55 -1.52
CA SER A 22 -12.73 15.25 -1.36
C SER A 22 -12.03 14.73 -2.61
N GLU A 23 -12.56 14.97 -3.82
CA GLU A 23 -11.98 14.43 -5.05
C GLU A 23 -10.68 15.15 -5.47
N VAL A 24 -10.62 16.46 -5.26
CA VAL A 24 -9.41 17.26 -5.56
C VAL A 24 -8.32 17.02 -4.51
N CYS A 25 -8.70 16.79 -3.24
CA CYS A 25 -7.79 16.34 -2.19
C CYS A 25 -7.21 14.96 -2.56
N CYS A 26 -8.01 13.98 -2.98
CA CYS A 26 -7.51 12.67 -3.40
C CYS A 26 -6.43 12.72 -4.50
N ARG A 27 -6.53 13.63 -5.47
CA ARG A 27 -5.58 13.71 -6.61
C ARG A 27 -4.16 14.10 -6.21
N HIS A 28 -3.97 14.96 -5.21
CA HIS A 28 -2.63 15.35 -4.74
C HIS A 28 -2.23 14.67 -3.42
N ASP A 29 -3.22 14.27 -2.62
CA ASP A 29 -3.05 13.85 -1.25
C ASP A 29 -3.02 12.32 -1.12
N ALA A 30 -3.57 11.52 -2.05
CA ALA A 30 -3.42 10.06 -1.99
C ALA A 30 -1.95 9.64 -2.17
N HIS A 31 -1.27 10.17 -3.20
CA HIS A 31 0.17 9.94 -3.41
C HIS A 31 0.98 10.51 -2.24
N ARG A 32 0.73 11.76 -1.81
CA ARG A 32 1.46 12.37 -0.70
C ARG A 32 1.19 11.71 0.66
N ARG A 33 0.01 11.18 0.95
CA ARG A 33 -0.33 10.53 2.23
C ARG A 33 0.15 9.09 2.28
N ILE A 34 0.05 8.33 1.19
CA ILE A 34 0.73 7.01 1.07
C ILE A 34 2.24 7.18 1.26
N LEU A 35 2.81 8.29 0.78
CA LEU A 35 4.24 8.61 0.95
C LEU A 35 4.60 9.25 2.32
N ARG A 36 3.68 9.96 2.99
CA ARG A 36 3.93 10.70 4.25
C ARG A 36 3.51 9.95 5.52
N SER A 37 2.72 8.89 5.43
CA SER A 37 2.43 8.01 6.56
C SER A 37 3.62 7.13 6.92
N ALA A 38 4.63 7.04 6.05
CA ALA A 38 5.93 6.52 6.42
C ALA A 38 6.68 7.59 7.25
N PRO A 39 7.10 7.30 8.49
CA PRO A 39 8.00 8.19 9.22
C PRO A 39 9.23 8.49 8.35
N ARG A 40 9.82 9.68 8.51
CA ARG A 40 11.01 10.17 7.78
C ARG A 40 12.26 9.30 8.06
N ARG A 41 12.22 8.03 7.67
CA ARG A 41 13.31 7.05 7.67
C ARG A 41 13.26 6.38 6.30
N ARG A 42 14.39 5.84 5.83
CA ARG A 42 14.62 5.42 4.42
C ARG A 42 13.84 4.14 4.05
N VAL A 43 12.57 4.04 4.37
CA VAL A 43 11.69 3.00 3.83
C VAL A 43 11.25 3.49 2.46
N SER A 44 11.75 2.86 1.39
CA SER A 44 11.23 3.12 0.05
C SER A 44 9.72 2.88 0.08
N PRO A 45 8.89 3.82 -0.39
CA PRO A 45 7.45 3.63 -0.39
C PRO A 45 7.05 2.30 -1.07
N LEU A 46 5.97 1.67 -0.61
CA LEU A 46 5.63 0.29 -0.99
C LEU A 46 5.55 0.08 -2.51
N ASP A 47 5.09 1.07 -3.25
CA ASP A 47 5.07 1.10 -4.72
C ASP A 47 6.48 1.05 -5.33
N TYR A 48 7.49 1.72 -4.76
CA TYR A 48 8.89 1.56 -5.20
C TYR A 48 9.40 0.14 -4.91
N ARG A 49 9.03 -0.47 -3.78
CA ARG A 49 9.39 -1.88 -3.48
C ARG A 49 8.77 -2.83 -4.49
N VAL A 50 7.52 -2.58 -4.89
CA VAL A 50 6.82 -3.33 -5.93
C VAL A 50 7.56 -3.21 -7.26
N VAL A 51 7.82 -1.99 -7.72
CA VAL A 51 8.53 -1.76 -9.00
C VAL A 51 9.93 -2.39 -8.96
N GLY A 52 10.68 -2.21 -7.88
CA GLY A 52 12.01 -2.83 -7.73
C GLY A 52 11.95 -4.37 -7.73
N THR A 53 10.91 -4.97 -7.15
CA THR A 53 10.74 -6.44 -7.17
C THR A 53 10.37 -6.94 -8.56
N LEU A 54 9.52 -6.21 -9.29
CA LEU A 54 9.21 -6.52 -10.69
C LEU A 54 10.47 -6.40 -11.56
N ALA A 55 11.27 -5.35 -11.37
CA ALA A 55 12.51 -5.12 -12.12
C ALA A 55 13.52 -6.27 -11.98
N ARG A 56 13.54 -6.96 -10.83
CA ARG A 56 14.43 -8.11 -10.56
C ARG A 56 13.94 -9.43 -11.13
N LYS A 57 12.67 -9.56 -11.54
CA LYS A 57 12.18 -10.77 -12.22
C LYS A 57 12.86 -10.91 -13.58
N ARG A 58 13.08 -12.16 -14.04
CA ARG A 58 13.69 -12.45 -15.35
C ARG A 58 12.78 -13.36 -16.21
N PRO A 59 12.36 -12.91 -17.42
CA PRO A 59 12.49 -11.55 -17.93
C PRO A 59 11.69 -10.55 -17.06
N SER A 60 12.15 -9.29 -16.99
CA SER A 60 11.43 -8.27 -16.23
C SER A 60 10.13 -7.92 -16.95
N PRO A 61 8.95 -8.01 -16.29
CA PRO A 61 7.69 -7.64 -16.92
C PRO A 61 7.65 -6.15 -17.28
N LEU A 62 8.46 -5.32 -16.62
CA LEU A 62 8.56 -3.88 -16.87
C LEU A 62 9.14 -3.54 -18.25
N SER A 63 9.82 -4.49 -18.92
CA SER A 63 10.28 -4.30 -20.30
C SER A 63 9.13 -4.20 -21.30
N SER A 64 7.91 -4.62 -20.89
CA SER A 64 6.71 -4.59 -21.73
C SER A 64 5.70 -3.55 -21.23
N GLY A 65 5.30 -2.63 -22.11
CA GLY A 65 4.30 -1.58 -21.81
C GLY A 65 4.90 -0.26 -21.31
N ARG A 66 4.03 0.72 -21.06
CA ARG A 66 4.43 2.10 -20.72
C ARG A 66 4.65 2.27 -19.22
N GLU A 67 5.65 3.05 -18.83
CA GLU A 67 6.06 3.26 -17.42
C GLU A 67 4.93 3.77 -16.52
N HIS A 68 4.20 4.80 -16.94
CA HIS A 68 3.08 5.37 -16.19
C HIS A 68 1.94 4.35 -15.95
N VAL A 69 1.78 3.35 -16.83
CA VAL A 69 0.82 2.25 -16.64
C VAL A 69 1.28 1.34 -15.50
N TRP A 70 2.58 1.01 -15.44
CA TRP A 70 3.16 0.21 -14.35
C TRP A 70 3.12 0.95 -13.02
N ALA A 71 3.40 2.26 -13.02
CA ALA A 71 3.29 3.10 -11.83
C ALA A 71 1.86 3.11 -11.28
N ALA A 72 0.86 3.40 -12.12
CA ALA A 72 -0.55 3.39 -11.73
C ALA A 72 -0.99 2.02 -11.19
N ALA A 73 -0.55 0.95 -11.86
CA ALA A 73 -0.87 -0.42 -11.45
C ALA A 73 -0.23 -0.79 -10.11
N ALA A 74 1.00 -0.35 -9.84
CA ALA A 74 1.71 -0.58 -8.59
C ALA A 74 1.03 0.14 -7.42
N VAL A 75 0.71 1.43 -7.60
CA VAL A 75 -0.04 2.21 -6.60
C VAL A 75 -1.37 1.55 -6.28
N HIS A 76 -2.13 1.14 -7.30
CA HIS A 76 -3.40 0.45 -7.10
C HIS A 76 -3.22 -0.94 -6.44
N ALA A 77 -2.19 -1.70 -6.81
CA ALA A 77 -1.93 -3.02 -6.22
C ALA A 77 -1.63 -2.91 -4.72
N VAL A 78 -0.76 -1.96 -4.32
CA VAL A 78 -0.50 -1.65 -2.91
C VAL A 78 -1.77 -1.15 -2.23
N GLY A 79 -2.50 -0.23 -2.86
CA GLY A 79 -3.76 0.30 -2.33
C GLY A 79 -4.77 -0.81 -2.02
N ARG A 80 -4.92 -1.80 -2.89
CA ARG A 80 -5.83 -2.94 -2.69
C ARG A 80 -5.44 -3.82 -1.50
N VAL A 81 -4.15 -4.06 -1.27
CA VAL A 81 -3.69 -4.81 -0.08
C VAL A 81 -3.90 -3.99 1.21
N ASN A 82 -3.92 -2.66 1.09
CA ASN A 82 -4.07 -1.74 2.21
C ASN A 82 -5.49 -1.15 2.32
N PHE A 83 -6.50 -1.81 1.74
CA PHE A 83 -7.91 -1.41 1.81
C PHE A 83 -8.17 0.04 1.42
N LEU A 84 -7.36 0.61 0.50
CA LEU A 84 -7.46 2.02 0.10
C LEU A 84 -8.83 2.35 -0.52
N ASP A 85 -9.51 1.36 -1.09
CA ASP A 85 -10.86 1.50 -1.66
C ASP A 85 -11.98 1.31 -0.63
N ASP A 86 -11.67 0.93 0.61
CA ASP A 86 -12.64 0.74 1.68
C ASP A 86 -13.04 2.11 2.30
N PRO A 87 -14.35 2.47 2.26
CA PRO A 87 -14.85 3.72 2.83
C PRO A 87 -14.59 3.92 4.33
N SER A 88 -14.41 2.83 5.08
CA SER A 88 -14.17 2.84 6.52
C SER A 88 -12.73 3.19 6.90
N THR A 89 -11.81 3.24 5.92
CA THR A 89 -10.39 3.44 6.18
C THR A 89 -9.93 4.86 5.88
N ASP A 90 -8.87 5.30 6.58
CA ASP A 90 -8.10 6.49 6.26
C ASP A 90 -6.62 6.10 6.05
N PRO A 91 -5.95 6.53 4.97
CA PRO A 91 -6.52 7.20 3.79
C PRO A 91 -7.41 6.27 2.95
N ARG A 92 -8.44 6.86 2.32
CA ARG A 92 -9.27 6.22 1.28
C ARG A 92 -9.17 6.92 -0.07
N CYS A 93 -9.17 6.15 -1.15
CA CYS A 93 -9.13 6.63 -2.53
C CYS A 93 -9.84 5.63 -3.46
N LYS A 94 -10.76 6.11 -4.28
CA LYS A 94 -11.40 5.29 -5.31
C LYS A 94 -10.37 4.92 -6.39
N PRO A 95 -10.29 3.65 -6.84
CA PRO A 95 -9.36 3.21 -7.87
C PRO A 95 -9.36 4.08 -9.14
N LYS A 96 -10.55 4.51 -9.58
CA LYS A 96 -10.72 5.41 -10.73
C LYS A 96 -9.85 6.67 -10.65
N LEU A 97 -9.73 7.28 -9.46
CA LEU A 97 -8.95 8.50 -9.27
C LEU A 97 -7.44 8.25 -9.45
N ILE A 98 -6.96 7.06 -9.11
CA ILE A 98 -5.57 6.65 -9.36
C ILE A 98 -5.33 6.64 -10.87
N TYR A 99 -6.21 5.99 -11.63
CA TYR A 99 -6.04 5.87 -13.08
C TYR A 99 -6.19 7.20 -13.83
N GLU A 100 -7.13 8.05 -13.40
CA GLU A 100 -7.25 9.42 -13.90
C GLU A 100 -5.97 10.23 -13.66
N PHE A 101 -5.37 10.12 -12.46
CA PHE A 101 -4.13 10.82 -12.13
C PHE A 101 -2.97 10.43 -13.05
N PHE A 102 -2.86 9.14 -13.38
CA PHE A 102 -1.82 8.65 -14.31
C PHE A 102 -2.22 8.76 -15.79
N GLY A 103 -3.41 9.26 -16.11
CA GLY A 103 -3.89 9.41 -17.48
C GLY A 103 -4.10 8.08 -18.21
N ILE A 104 -4.54 7.03 -17.51
CA ILE A 104 -4.76 5.70 -18.11
C ILE A 104 -6.22 5.26 -18.02
N ALA A 105 -6.62 4.40 -18.96
CA ALA A 105 -7.91 3.73 -18.88
C ALA A 105 -7.97 2.79 -17.67
N GLU A 106 -9.08 2.82 -16.95
CA GLU A 106 -9.31 1.99 -15.75
C GLU A 106 -9.15 0.50 -16.03
N SER A 107 -9.68 0.01 -17.16
CA SER A 107 -9.56 -1.40 -17.55
C SER A 107 -8.09 -1.84 -17.73
N THR A 108 -7.23 -0.96 -18.24
CA THR A 108 -5.79 -1.20 -18.37
C THR A 108 -5.12 -1.26 -17.01
N GLY A 109 -5.41 -0.28 -16.15
CA GLY A 109 -4.88 -0.21 -14.79
C GLY A 109 -5.28 -1.40 -13.92
N GLN A 110 -6.55 -1.81 -13.97
CA GLN A 110 -7.07 -2.96 -13.24
C GLN A 110 -6.41 -4.27 -13.68
N LYS A 111 -6.32 -4.51 -15.00
CA LYS A 111 -5.66 -5.70 -15.56
C LYS A 111 -4.18 -5.77 -15.14
N LYS A 112 -3.44 -4.66 -15.26
CA LYS A 112 -2.03 -4.61 -14.87
C LYS A 112 -1.84 -4.74 -13.36
N SER A 113 -2.70 -4.13 -12.55
CA SER A 113 -2.67 -4.27 -11.08
C SER A 113 -2.94 -5.71 -10.65
N LYS A 114 -3.91 -6.40 -11.28
CA LYS A 114 -4.15 -7.83 -11.06
C LYS A 114 -2.93 -8.67 -11.42
N ALA A 115 -2.26 -8.36 -12.54
CA ALA A 115 -1.03 -9.04 -12.93
C ALA A 115 0.10 -8.83 -11.90
N ILE A 116 0.29 -7.62 -11.38
CA ILE A 116 1.25 -7.35 -10.30
C ILE A 116 0.93 -8.19 -9.07
N ARG A 117 -0.34 -8.17 -8.63
CA ARG A 117 -0.76 -8.93 -7.45
C ARG A 117 -0.54 -10.42 -7.61
N GLY A 118 -0.80 -10.98 -8.79
CA GLY A 118 -0.49 -12.39 -9.09
C GLY A 118 1.02 -12.67 -9.10
N MET A 119 1.82 -11.84 -9.77
CA MET A 119 3.27 -12.04 -9.88
C MET A 119 4.03 -11.90 -8.55
N LEU A 120 3.49 -11.12 -7.62
CA LEU A 120 4.08 -10.82 -6.31
C LEU A 120 3.35 -11.49 -5.15
N GLU A 121 2.40 -12.39 -5.46
CA GLU A 121 1.60 -13.15 -4.48
C GLU A 121 0.98 -12.24 -3.41
N MET A 122 0.44 -11.10 -3.86
CA MET A 122 -0.23 -10.13 -3.00
C MET A 122 -1.64 -10.61 -2.66
N GLY A 123 -1.74 -11.32 -1.54
CA GLY A 123 -2.99 -11.65 -0.86
C GLY A 123 -3.38 -10.62 0.20
N GLN A 124 -4.60 -10.79 0.75
CA GLN A 124 -5.10 -9.96 1.86
C GLN A 124 -4.27 -10.12 3.14
N PHE A 125 -3.58 -11.26 3.28
CA PHE A 125 -2.74 -11.61 4.43
C PHE A 125 -1.25 -11.33 4.20
N SER A 126 -0.87 -10.76 3.05
CA SER A 126 0.54 -10.55 2.70
C SER A 126 1.11 -9.32 3.40
N HIS A 127 1.48 -9.47 4.67
CA HIS A 127 2.06 -8.40 5.52
C HIS A 127 3.25 -7.67 4.88
N ARG A 128 4.02 -8.35 4.03
CA ARG A 128 5.11 -7.79 3.24
C ARG A 128 4.72 -6.55 2.42
N TRP A 129 3.46 -6.48 1.98
CA TRP A 129 2.91 -5.44 1.12
C TRP A 129 1.92 -4.52 1.84
N MET A 130 1.82 -4.64 3.17
CA MET A 130 1.03 -3.75 4.02
C MET A 130 1.86 -2.60 4.58
N LEU A 131 1.18 -1.49 4.84
CA LEU A 131 1.73 -0.35 5.56
C LEU A 131 1.95 -0.75 7.03
N PRO A 132 3.03 -0.29 7.68
CA PRO A 132 3.28 -0.59 9.09
C PRO A 132 2.08 -0.25 9.99
N SER A 133 1.44 0.91 9.77
CA SER A 133 0.25 1.34 10.51
C SER A 133 -0.98 0.47 10.30
N ARG A 134 -0.95 -0.49 9.37
CA ARG A 134 -2.03 -1.46 9.12
C ARG A 134 -1.67 -2.85 9.62
N LEU A 135 -0.44 -3.09 10.07
CA LEU A 135 -0.05 -4.40 10.58
C LEU A 135 -0.57 -4.63 11.98
N GLU A 136 -0.46 -3.65 12.87
CA GLU A 136 -0.80 -3.79 14.29
C GLU A 136 -2.30 -4.12 14.50
N ASP A 137 -3.19 -3.40 13.82
CA ASP A 137 -4.65 -3.52 14.00
C ASP A 137 -5.30 -4.61 13.13
N ASN A 138 -4.57 -5.20 12.18
CA ASN A 138 -5.15 -6.14 11.24
C ASN A 138 -5.09 -7.57 11.77
N LEU A 139 -6.19 -8.01 12.40
CA LEU A 139 -6.35 -9.36 12.96
C LEU A 139 -5.95 -10.45 11.95
N ALA A 140 -6.29 -10.26 10.68
CA ALA A 140 -5.99 -11.22 9.63
C ALA A 140 -4.48 -11.49 9.43
N VAL A 141 -3.60 -10.58 9.84
CA VAL A 141 -2.13 -10.77 9.83
C VAL A 141 -1.66 -11.68 10.95
N TRP A 142 -2.39 -11.69 12.06
CA TRP A 142 -1.99 -12.33 13.31
C TRP A 142 -2.69 -13.66 13.56
N ILE A 143 -3.80 -13.93 12.85
CA ILE A 143 -4.45 -15.23 12.90
C ILE A 143 -3.65 -16.25 12.10
N LEU A 144 -3.06 -17.22 12.80
CA LEU A 144 -2.35 -18.36 12.21
C LEU A 144 -3.11 -19.66 12.52
N GLN A 145 -2.97 -20.64 11.64
CA GLN A 145 -3.46 -21.99 11.87
C GLN A 145 -2.34 -22.86 12.46
N ASP A 146 -2.59 -23.43 13.63
CA ASP A 146 -1.72 -24.40 14.31
C ASP A 146 -2.56 -25.63 14.69
N ASP A 147 -2.17 -26.82 14.23
CA ASP A 147 -2.92 -28.08 14.40
C ASP A 147 -4.43 -28.00 14.07
N GLY A 148 -4.79 -27.19 13.06
CA GLY A 148 -6.17 -27.00 12.62
C GLY A 148 -6.97 -25.97 13.41
N LEU A 149 -6.41 -25.41 14.50
CA LEU A 149 -7.01 -24.32 15.26
C LEU A 149 -6.49 -22.97 14.76
N MET A 150 -7.41 -22.02 14.57
CA MET A 150 -7.06 -20.63 14.26
C MET A 150 -6.79 -19.89 15.58
N MET A 151 -5.60 -19.36 15.76
CA MET A 151 -5.22 -18.60 16.95
C MET A 151 -4.62 -17.24 16.59
N ASP A 152 -4.85 -16.25 17.45
CA ASP A 152 -4.10 -15.00 17.39
C ASP A 152 -2.71 -15.22 17.98
N ILE A 153 -1.69 -15.19 17.13
CA ILE A 153 -0.31 -15.44 17.52
C ILE A 153 0.22 -14.42 18.55
N ARG A 154 -0.44 -13.26 18.69
CA ARG A 154 -0.06 -12.25 19.70
C ARG A 154 -0.30 -12.72 21.13
N ASP A 155 -1.25 -13.63 21.31
CA ASP A 155 -1.57 -14.23 22.61
C ASP A 155 -0.77 -15.52 22.88
N ALA A 156 -0.03 -16.02 21.88
CA ALA A 156 0.79 -17.22 22.00
C ALA A 156 2.08 -16.95 22.78
N PRO A 157 2.72 -17.98 23.37
CA PRO A 157 4.03 -17.87 24.00
C PRO A 157 5.09 -17.22 23.08
N PRO A 158 6.03 -16.42 23.63
CA PRO A 158 7.07 -15.74 22.83
C PRO A 158 7.87 -16.68 21.93
N GLU A 159 8.10 -17.91 22.35
CA GLU A 159 8.80 -18.94 21.57
C GLU A 159 8.06 -19.27 20.27
N LEU A 160 6.73 -19.36 20.30
CA LEU A 160 5.91 -19.59 19.11
C LEU A 160 5.87 -18.35 18.22
N GLN A 161 5.85 -17.15 18.81
CA GLN A 161 5.93 -15.90 18.05
C GLN A 161 7.26 -15.80 17.27
N ARG A 162 8.40 -16.13 17.91
CA ARG A 162 9.71 -16.18 17.24
C ARG A 162 9.73 -17.20 16.11
N LEU A 163 9.20 -18.40 16.34
CA LEU A 163 9.12 -19.43 15.30
C LEU A 163 8.25 -18.98 14.10
N ALA A 164 7.12 -18.32 14.37
CA ALA A 164 6.27 -17.75 13.33
C ALA A 164 7.01 -16.64 12.55
N TYR A 165 7.80 -15.82 13.23
CA TYR A 165 8.64 -14.79 12.61
C TYR A 165 9.75 -15.38 11.75
N GLU A 166 10.47 -16.40 12.23
CA GLU A 166 11.49 -17.14 11.46
C GLU A 166 10.91 -17.77 10.19
N LYS A 167 9.68 -18.27 10.28
CA LYS A 167 8.92 -18.82 9.15
C LYS A 167 8.30 -17.74 8.25
N TRP A 168 8.54 -16.46 8.52
CA TRP A 168 7.98 -15.31 7.78
C TRP A 168 6.44 -15.24 7.81
N LEU A 169 5.79 -15.88 8.77
CA LEU A 169 4.33 -15.89 8.91
C LEU A 169 3.80 -14.60 9.52
N ILE A 170 4.59 -13.95 10.38
CA ILE A 170 4.26 -12.66 11.00
C ILE A 170 5.34 -11.61 10.66
N PRO A 171 5.00 -10.32 10.68
CA PRO A 171 5.93 -9.26 10.27
C PRO A 171 7.04 -8.96 11.30
N PHE A 172 6.79 -9.23 12.59
CA PHE A 172 7.71 -9.05 13.71
C PHE A 172 7.19 -9.83 14.92
N VAL A 173 7.99 -9.96 15.99
CA VAL A 173 7.61 -10.60 17.25
C VAL A 173 6.90 -9.60 18.17
N PRO A 174 5.58 -9.73 18.44
CA PRO A 174 4.82 -8.76 19.22
C PRO A 174 5.28 -8.59 20.66
N SER A 175 5.72 -9.67 21.31
CA SER A 175 6.15 -9.66 22.72
C SER A 175 7.53 -9.04 22.94
N GLU A 176 8.25 -8.68 21.88
CA GLU A 176 9.59 -8.12 21.96
C GLU A 176 9.60 -6.64 21.57
N PRO A 177 10.35 -5.79 22.30
CA PRO A 177 10.52 -4.39 21.92
C PRO A 177 11.07 -4.31 20.49
N GLN A 178 10.39 -3.55 19.64
CA GLN A 178 10.91 -3.25 18.32
C GLN A 178 12.06 -2.26 18.49
N GLU A 179 13.31 -2.69 18.29
CA GLU A 179 14.40 -1.74 18.18
C GLU A 179 14.11 -0.77 17.03
N PRO A 180 14.19 0.55 17.26
CA PRO A 180 13.88 1.51 16.22
C PRO A 180 14.91 1.40 15.11
N ALA A 181 14.53 0.75 13.99
CA ALA A 181 15.38 0.56 12.82
C ALA A 181 16.11 1.86 12.44
N GLU A 182 17.44 1.83 12.53
CA GLU A 182 18.36 2.95 12.27
C GLU A 182 18.30 3.48 10.83
#